data_AF-A0A6M0SXM9-F1
#
_entry.id   AF-A0A6M0SXM9-F1
#
_cell.length_a   1.000
_cell.length_b   1.000
_cell.length_c   1.000
_cell.angle_alpha   90.00
_cell.angle_beta   90.00
_cell.angle_gamma   90.00
#
_symmetry.space_group_name_H-M   'P 1'
#
loop_
_entity.id
_entity.type
_entity.pdbx_description
1 polymer ?
#
loop_
_entity_poly.entity_id
_entity_poly.type
_entity_poly.pdbx_seq_one_letter_code
_entity_poly.pdbx_strand_id
1 'polypeptide(L)'
;MICSKCSNNIDDDSLLCSFCGSTVKRDNEVKVSKDINTKTSNTNGGIFLGLGIIIAIVGCVLFFISAQQISEAAESIIEIRSVSGDSIAEAYYQGIGKALKGFAMFCRALGISILTIPMISALRHSNN
;
A
#
# COMPACT_ATOMS: atom_id res chain seq x y z
N MET A 1 15.87 -10.22 -48.64
CA MET A 1 14.91 -9.11 -48.81
C MET A 1 15.51 -7.77 -48.39
N ILE A 2 15.04 -6.62 -48.89
CA ILE A 2 15.63 -5.31 -48.54
C ILE A 2 14.86 -4.64 -47.39
N CYS A 3 15.58 -4.12 -46.39
CA CYS A 3 14.99 -3.38 -45.29
C CYS A 3 14.28 -2.10 -45.77
N SER A 4 13.01 -1.92 -45.44
CA SER A 4 12.26 -0.71 -45.81
C SER A 4 12.71 0.56 -45.08
N LYS A 5 13.48 0.44 -43.99
CA LYS A 5 13.94 1.58 -43.17
C LYS A 5 15.37 2.03 -43.46
N CYS A 6 16.27 1.11 -43.75
CA CYS A 6 17.69 1.45 -43.97
C CYS A 6 18.23 0.97 -45.32
N SER A 7 17.39 0.36 -46.16
CA SER A 7 17.72 -0.13 -47.51
C SER A 7 18.86 -1.14 -47.59
N ASN A 8 19.32 -1.69 -46.46
CA ASN A 8 20.30 -2.77 -46.42
C ASN A 8 19.65 -4.13 -46.67
N ASN A 9 20.45 -5.05 -47.22
CA ASN A 9 20.01 -6.41 -47.51
C ASN A 9 19.86 -7.21 -46.21
N ILE A 10 18.76 -7.95 -46.09
CA ILE A 10 18.40 -8.79 -44.95
C ILE A 10 18.27 -10.22 -45.46
N ASP A 11 18.88 -11.16 -44.74
CA ASP A 11 18.72 -12.60 -45.00
C ASP A 11 17.27 -13.03 -44.85
N ASP A 12 16.80 -13.88 -45.77
CA ASP A 12 15.39 -14.15 -45.94
C ASP A 12 14.72 -14.85 -44.76
N ASP A 13 15.48 -15.41 -43.81
CA ASP A 13 15.00 -16.03 -42.58
C ASP A 13 15.00 -15.10 -41.35
N SER A 14 15.51 -13.87 -41.48
CA SER A 14 15.64 -12.94 -40.35
C SER A 14 14.36 -12.14 -40.09
N LEU A 15 13.89 -12.16 -38.84
CA LEU A 15 12.71 -11.41 -38.35
C LEU A 15 12.99 -9.93 -38.07
N LEU A 16 14.28 -9.56 -37.99
CA LEU A 16 14.77 -8.24 -37.64
C LEU A 16 15.91 -7.85 -38.59
N CYS A 17 15.99 -6.58 -38.96
CA CYS A 17 17.13 -6.08 -39.71
C CYS A 17 18.36 -5.96 -38.79
N SER A 18 19.44 -6.68 -39.11
CA SER A 18 20.68 -6.68 -38.32
C SER A 18 21.38 -5.33 -38.23
N PHE A 19 21.07 -4.39 -39.14
CA PHE A 19 21.73 -3.08 -39.21
C PHE A 19 20.97 -1.98 -38.47
N CYS A 20 19.63 -2.01 -38.44
CA CYS A 20 18.84 -0.93 -37.83
C CYS A 20 17.84 -1.43 -36.78
N GLY A 21 17.75 -2.74 -36.57
CA GLY A 21 16.89 -3.35 -35.55
C GLY A 21 15.39 -3.31 -35.86
N SER A 22 14.97 -2.88 -37.05
CA SER A 22 13.54 -2.82 -37.40
C SER A 22 12.96 -4.22 -37.66
N THR A 23 11.76 -4.46 -37.16
CA THR A 23 11.00 -5.70 -37.40
C THR A 23 10.52 -5.79 -38.85
N VAL A 24 10.77 -6.92 -39.47
CA VAL A 24 10.33 -7.21 -40.84
C VAL A 24 9.02 -8.00 -40.75
N LYS A 25 7.89 -7.35 -40.98
CA LYS A 25 6.58 -8.01 -40.95
C LYS A 25 6.44 -8.89 -42.20
N ARG A 26 6.34 -10.21 -41.99
CA ARG A 26 5.90 -11.15 -43.04
C ARG A 26 4.39 -11.34 -42.92
N ASP A 27 3.67 -10.96 -43.95
CA ASP A 27 2.23 -11.15 -44.03
C ASP A 27 1.94 -12.61 -44.37
N ASN A 28 1.89 -13.48 -43.35
CA ASN A 28 1.22 -14.78 -43.43
C ASN A 28 0.72 -15.14 -42.03
N GLU A 29 -0.59 -14.95 -41.83
CA GLU A 29 -1.31 -15.32 -40.62
C GLU A 29 -1.39 -16.85 -40.43
N VAL A 30 -1.57 -17.25 -39.17
CA VAL A 30 -2.48 -18.29 -38.66
C VAL A 30 -1.80 -19.23 -37.65
N LYS A 31 -2.08 -18.96 -36.36
CA LYS A 31 -2.56 -19.88 -35.29
C LYS A 31 -2.04 -19.50 -33.91
N VAL A 32 -2.99 -19.25 -33.02
CA VAL A 32 -3.08 -19.78 -31.65
C VAL A 32 -1.76 -19.77 -30.85
N SER A 33 -1.62 -18.81 -29.93
CA SER A 33 -0.75 -18.92 -28.75
C SER A 33 -1.26 -17.95 -27.68
N LYS A 34 -1.68 -18.45 -26.51
CA LYS A 34 -0.85 -18.99 -25.42
C LYS A 34 -0.23 -17.83 -24.63
N ASP A 35 -0.72 -17.71 -23.40
CA ASP A 35 -0.13 -17.06 -22.24
C ASP A 35 1.24 -16.40 -22.47
N ILE A 36 1.26 -15.08 -22.63
CA ILE A 36 2.51 -14.31 -22.58
C ILE A 36 2.68 -13.81 -21.15
N ASN A 37 3.36 -14.64 -20.35
CA ASN A 37 4.09 -14.22 -19.17
C ASN A 37 5.33 -13.42 -19.63
N THR A 38 5.24 -12.09 -19.66
CA THR A 38 6.42 -11.22 -19.66
C THR A 38 6.70 -10.74 -18.23
N LYS A 39 7.42 -11.56 -17.45
CA LYS A 39 8.07 -11.12 -16.21
C LYS A 39 9.33 -10.31 -16.58
N THR A 40 9.16 -9.01 -16.79
CA THR A 40 10.27 -8.04 -16.73
C THR A 40 10.62 -7.84 -15.25
N SER A 41 11.68 -8.48 -14.77
CA SER A 41 12.15 -8.31 -13.38
C SER A 41 12.81 -6.95 -13.21
N ASN A 42 12.02 -5.97 -12.75
CA ASN A 42 12.52 -4.70 -12.27
C ASN A 42 13.07 -4.91 -10.85
N THR A 43 14.38 -5.03 -10.70
CA THR A 43 15.10 -5.32 -9.45
C THR A 43 15.02 -4.22 -8.38
N ASN A 44 14.40 -3.08 -8.69
CA ASN A 44 14.27 -1.93 -7.78
C ASN A 44 12.98 -1.96 -6.93
N GLY A 45 12.09 -2.94 -7.12
CA GLY A 45 10.82 -3.01 -6.39
C GLY A 45 10.96 -3.32 -4.89
N GLY A 46 12.01 -4.03 -4.47
CA GLY A 46 12.18 -4.47 -3.07
C GLY A 46 12.55 -3.36 -2.08
N ILE A 47 13.33 -2.36 -2.53
CA ILE A 47 13.83 -1.28 -1.64
C ILE A 47 12.69 -0.32 -1.27
N PHE A 48 11.82 0.02 -2.22
CA PHE A 48 10.64 0.86 -1.96
C PHE A 48 9.62 0.15 -1.05
N LEU A 49 9.54 -1.17 -1.12
CA LEU A 49 8.65 -1.99 -0.29
C LEU A 49 9.12 -2.01 1.18
N GLY A 50 10.42 -2.19 1.42
CA GLY A 50 11.02 -2.16 2.75
C GLY A 50 10.85 -0.82 3.46
N LEU A 51 11.12 0.30 2.77
CA LEU A 51 10.95 1.65 3.34
C LEU A 51 9.49 1.93 3.70
N GLY A 52 8.55 1.53 2.83
CA GLY A 52 7.11 1.69 3.08
C GLY A 52 6.62 0.94 4.31
N ILE A 53 7.13 -0.27 4.56
CA ILE A 53 6.81 -1.05 5.76
C ILE A 53 7.30 -0.33 7.02
N ILE A 54 8.53 0.17 7.02
CA ILE A 54 9.10 0.90 8.18
C ILE A 54 8.27 2.13 8.50
N ILE A 55 7.92 2.94 7.48
CA ILE A 55 7.08 4.13 7.66
C ILE A 55 5.70 3.77 8.21
N ALA A 56 5.09 2.69 7.72
CA ALA A 56 3.79 2.23 8.20
C ALA A 56 3.84 1.76 9.67
N ILE A 57 4.92 1.08 10.08
CA ILE A 57 5.13 0.68 11.48
C ILE A 57 5.29 1.92 12.36
N VAL A 58 6.14 2.87 11.98
CA VAL A 58 6.34 4.12 12.72
C VAL A 58 5.02 4.89 12.84
N GLY A 59 4.27 5.03 11.74
CA GLY A 59 2.96 5.65 11.74
C GLY A 59 2.00 4.96 12.71
N CYS A 60 1.91 3.63 12.66
CA CYS A 60 1.06 2.86 13.58
C CYS A 60 1.45 3.11 15.04
N VAL A 61 2.73 3.07 15.39
CA VAL A 61 3.20 3.34 16.76
C VAL A 61 2.78 4.75 17.23
N LEU A 62 2.90 5.77 16.37
CA LEU A 62 2.48 7.13 16.70
C LEU A 62 0.96 7.25 16.94
N PHE A 63 0.15 6.53 16.18
CA PHE A 63 -1.30 6.43 16.40
C PHE A 63 -1.61 5.80 17.77
N PHE A 64 -0.90 4.73 18.14
CA PHE A 64 -1.08 4.07 19.44
C PHE A 64 -0.67 4.96 20.61
N ILE A 65 0.45 5.68 20.51
CA ILE A 65 0.88 6.64 21.54
C ILE A 65 -0.17 7.74 21.71
N SER A 66 -0.64 8.32 20.60
CA SER A 66 -1.68 9.35 20.63
C SER A 66 -2.96 8.83 21.28
N ALA A 67 -3.39 7.62 20.91
CA ALA A 67 -4.59 7.00 21.47
C ALA A 67 -4.45 6.68 22.96
N GLN A 68 -3.25 6.31 23.44
CA GLN A 68 -2.99 6.11 24.86
C GLN A 68 -3.17 7.41 25.65
N GLN A 69 -2.56 8.51 25.21
CA GLN A 69 -2.69 9.80 25.89
C GLN A 69 -4.14 10.28 25.94
N ILE A 70 -4.89 10.15 24.84
CA ILE A 70 -6.32 10.50 24.81
C ILE A 70 -7.11 9.62 25.77
N SER A 71 -6.83 8.32 25.81
CA SER A 71 -7.53 7.37 26.68
C SER A 71 -7.29 7.68 28.16
N GLU A 72 -6.07 8.06 28.53
CA GLU A 72 -5.70 8.41 29.90
C GLU A 72 -6.31 9.74 30.34
N ALA A 73 -6.26 10.75 29.47
CA ALA A 73 -6.96 12.02 29.70
C ALA A 73 -8.48 11.83 29.77
N ALA A 74 -9.04 10.90 29.00
CA ALA A 74 -10.46 10.56 29.07
C ALA A 74 -10.81 9.89 30.40
N GLU A 75 -9.97 8.99 30.92
CA GLU A 75 -10.15 8.31 32.20
C GLU A 75 -10.26 9.33 33.35
N SER A 76 -9.34 10.30 33.39
CA SER A 76 -9.33 11.33 34.44
C SER A 76 -10.56 12.24 34.39
N ILE A 77 -11.12 12.50 33.21
CA ILE A 77 -12.38 13.26 33.04
C ILE A 77 -13.59 12.44 33.54
N ILE A 78 -13.61 11.13 33.31
CA ILE A 78 -14.69 10.24 33.79
C ILE A 78 -14.68 10.15 35.33
N GLU A 79 -13.50 10.21 35.94
CA GLU A 79 -13.35 10.10 37.40
C GLU A 79 -13.81 11.36 38.15
N ILE A 80 -14.03 12.48 37.45
CA ILE A 80 -14.57 13.70 38.08
C ILE A 80 -15.99 13.41 38.60
N ARG A 81 -16.13 13.45 39.93
CA ARG A 81 -17.40 13.30 40.65
C ARG A 81 -17.68 14.49 41.54
N SER A 82 -18.96 14.87 41.66
CA SER A 82 -19.35 15.89 42.64
C SER A 82 -19.49 15.28 44.04
N VAL A 83 -19.31 16.11 45.06
CA VAL A 83 -19.51 15.71 46.47
C VAL A 83 -20.93 15.20 46.73
N SER A 84 -21.90 15.65 45.93
CA SER A 84 -23.31 15.27 46.01
C SER A 84 -23.69 14.08 45.12
N GLY A 85 -22.82 13.59 44.24
CA GLY A 85 -23.05 12.43 43.35
C GLY A 85 -24.07 12.62 42.22
N ASP A 86 -24.90 13.66 42.24
CA ASP A 86 -25.99 13.90 41.27
C ASP A 86 -25.92 15.30 40.62
N SER A 87 -24.72 15.76 40.26
CA SER A 87 -24.60 17.03 39.53
C SER A 87 -24.69 16.85 38.02
N ILE A 88 -25.35 17.78 37.34
CA ILE A 88 -25.41 17.84 35.87
C ILE A 88 -24.00 17.92 35.27
N ALA A 89 -23.07 18.60 35.96
CA ALA A 89 -21.68 18.71 35.55
C ALA A 89 -20.97 17.34 35.55
N GLU A 90 -21.19 16.49 36.55
CA GLU A 90 -20.63 15.13 36.60
C GLU A 90 -21.09 14.30 35.40
N ALA A 91 -22.40 14.29 35.12
CA ALA A 91 -22.95 13.56 33.97
C ALA A 91 -22.37 14.07 32.64
N TYR A 92 -22.17 15.38 32.52
CA TYR A 92 -21.57 16.00 31.33
C TYR A 92 -20.12 15.56 31.13
N TYR A 93 -19.26 15.69 32.15
CA TYR A 93 -17.85 15.30 32.05
C TYR A 93 -17.70 13.80 31.81
N GLN A 94 -18.46 12.95 32.52
CA GLN A 94 -18.47 11.51 32.27
C GLN A 94 -18.91 11.16 30.86
N GLY A 95 -19.88 11.89 30.30
CA GLY A 95 -20.30 11.74 28.90
C GLY A 95 -19.18 12.06 27.92
N ILE A 96 -18.49 13.20 28.10
CA ILE A 96 -17.35 13.59 27.27
C ILE A 96 -16.21 12.59 27.38
N GLY A 97 -15.85 12.18 28.59
CA GLY A 97 -14.78 11.21 28.79
C GLY A 97 -15.08 9.86 28.13
N LYS A 98 -16.32 9.37 28.20
CA LYS A 98 -16.73 8.16 27.46
C LYS A 98 -16.60 8.34 25.94
N ALA A 99 -16.99 9.50 25.41
CA ALA A 99 -16.85 9.80 23.99
C ALA A 99 -15.37 9.86 23.56
N LEU A 100 -14.50 10.50 24.35
CA LEU A 100 -13.06 10.54 24.12
C LEU A 100 -12.42 9.14 24.18
N LYS A 101 -12.87 8.26 25.08
CA LYS A 101 -12.41 6.86 25.13
C LYS A 101 -12.82 6.08 23.88
N GLY A 102 -14.02 6.34 23.35
CA GLY A 102 -14.45 5.82 22.05
C GLY A 102 -13.60 6.34 20.89
N PHE A 103 -13.28 7.64 20.89
CA PHE A 103 -12.38 8.24 19.90
C PHE A 103 -10.96 7.64 19.97
N ALA A 104 -10.44 7.38 21.17
CA ALA A 104 -9.16 6.70 21.34
C ALA A 104 -9.16 5.28 20.74
N MET A 105 -10.26 4.52 20.90
CA MET A 105 -10.40 3.23 20.22
C MET A 105 -10.42 3.36 18.69
N PHE A 106 -11.10 4.39 18.17
CA PHE A 106 -11.10 4.69 16.74
C PHE A 106 -9.69 5.02 16.22
N CYS A 107 -8.91 5.83 16.93
CA CYS A 107 -7.50 6.09 16.57
C CYS A 107 -6.65 4.82 16.53
N ARG A 108 -6.86 3.87 17.45
CA ARG A 108 -6.18 2.56 17.42
C ARG A 108 -6.57 1.76 16.18
N ALA A 109 -7.87 1.74 15.83
CA ALA A 109 -8.35 1.07 14.62
C ALA A 109 -7.75 1.67 13.34
N LEU A 110 -7.62 3.00 13.26
CA LEU A 110 -6.94 3.67 12.16
C LEU A 110 -5.45 3.27 12.08
N GLY A 111 -4.75 3.22 13.20
CA GLY A 111 -3.36 2.75 13.24
C GLY A 111 -3.21 1.33 12.69
N ILE A 112 -4.09 0.41 13.08
CA ILE A 112 -4.11 -0.97 12.56
C ILE A 112 -4.44 -1.00 11.07
N SER A 113 -5.37 -0.15 10.60
CA SER A 113 -5.74 -0.09 9.19
C SER A 113 -4.55 0.25 8.28
N ILE A 114 -3.62 1.10 8.75
CA ILE A 114 -2.42 1.49 8.01
C ILE A 114 -1.47 0.29 7.80
N LEU A 115 -1.47 -0.69 8.72
CA LEU A 115 -0.66 -1.91 8.60
C LEU A 115 -1.19 -2.92 7.57
N THR A 116 -2.44 -2.79 7.12
CA THR A 116 -3.02 -3.72 6.15
C THR A 116 -2.37 -3.60 4.76
N ILE A 117 -2.01 -2.37 4.35
CA ILE A 117 -1.36 -2.08 3.06
C ILE A 117 0.01 -2.76 2.94
N PRO A 118 0.97 -2.60 3.87
CA PRO A 118 2.24 -3.31 3.82
C PRO A 118 2.08 -4.83 3.96
N MET A 119 1.10 -5.32 4.74
CA MET A 119 0.85 -6.75 4.90
C MET A 119 0.40 -7.41 3.60
N ILE A 120 -0.52 -6.79 2.85
CA ILE A 120 -0.95 -7.28 1.52
C ILE A 120 0.23 -7.27 0.54
N SER A 121 1.06 -6.22 0.58
CA SER A 121 2.23 -6.10 -0.28
C SER A 121 3.28 -7.19 0.01
N ALA A 122 3.52 -7.50 1.29
CA ALA A 122 4.41 -8.58 1.71
C ALA A 122 3.89 -9.97 1.30
N LEU A 123 2.59 -10.24 1.48
CA LEU A 123 1.96 -11.51 1.06
C LEU A 123 2.05 -11.72 -0.45
N ARG A 124 1.86 -10.65 -1.25
CA ARG A 124 1.97 -10.73 -2.71
C ARG A 124 3.39 -11.04 -3.18
N HIS A 125 4.42 -10.54 -2.48
CA HIS A 125 5.81 -10.86 -2.79
C HIS A 125 6.20 -12.29 -2.36
N SER A 126 5.63 -12.82 -1.28
CA SER A 126 5.90 -14.20 -0.84
C SER A 126 5.36 -15.27 -1.80
N ASN A 127 4.36 -14.94 -2.62
CA ASN A 127 3.64 -15.90 -3.44
C ASN A 127 4.11 -15.94 -4.91
N ASN A 128 5.20 -15.24 -5.26
CA ASN A 128 5.63 -14.98 -6.64
C ASN A 128 7.10 -15.32 -6.89
#